data_AF-A0A849PUI1-F1
#
_entry.id   AF-A0A849PUI1-F1
#
_cell.length_a   1.000
_cell.length_b   1.000
_cell.length_c   1.000
_cell.angle_alpha   90.00
_cell.angle_beta   90.00
_cell.angle_gamma   90.00
#
_symmetry.space_group_name_H-M   'P 1'
#
loop_
_entity.id
_entity.type
_entity.pdbx_description
1 polymer ?
#
loop_
_entity_poly.entity_id
_entity_poly.type
_entity_poly.pdbx_seq_one_letter_code
_entity_poly.pdbx_strand_id
1 'polypeptide(L)'
;MPKDWRDRLDAQAKHDLKDITKKTITYKQAYKASDNPAMSQIWIALVEISRSLKNLEKRIESMEKLHFKDRKKSDILKDLENW
;
A
#
# COMPACT_ATOMS: atom_id res chain seq x y z
N MET A 1 22.67 24.60 -15.23
CA MET A 1 22.40 23.14 -15.18
C MET A 1 20.93 22.94 -14.85
N PRO A 2 20.19 22.05 -15.52
CA PRO A 2 18.84 21.71 -15.08
C PRO A 2 18.95 21.10 -13.68
N LYS A 3 18.31 21.71 -12.68
CA LYS A 3 18.15 21.07 -11.36
C LYS A 3 17.34 19.80 -11.55
N ASP A 4 17.77 18.66 -11.00
CA ASP A 4 16.98 17.43 -11.04
C ASP A 4 15.62 17.75 -10.41
N TRP A 5 14.52 17.38 -11.06
CA TRP A 5 13.18 17.66 -10.53
C TRP A 5 12.99 17.02 -9.16
N ARG A 6 13.71 15.93 -8.88
CA ARG A 6 13.74 15.27 -7.57
C ARG A 6 14.27 16.17 -6.47
N ASP A 7 15.13 17.15 -6.78
CA ASP A 7 15.64 18.08 -5.78
C ASP A 7 14.54 18.97 -5.19
N ARG A 8 13.41 19.10 -5.89
CA ARG A 8 12.21 19.84 -5.45
C ARG A 8 11.27 19.02 -4.57
N LEU A 9 11.52 17.72 -4.42
CA LEU A 9 10.75 16.85 -3.53
C LEU A 9 11.27 16.97 -2.10
N ASP A 10 10.35 16.89 -1.13
CA ASP A 10 10.72 16.72 0.28
C ASP A 10 11.35 15.34 0.53
N ALA A 11 11.88 15.14 1.74
CA ALA A 11 12.57 13.91 2.11
C ALA A 11 11.66 12.67 2.07
N GLN A 12 10.38 12.81 2.45
CA GLN A 12 9.43 11.70 2.45
C GLN A 12 9.07 11.30 1.02
N ALA A 13 8.77 12.27 0.17
CA ALA A 13 8.48 12.03 -1.24
C ALA A 13 9.68 11.37 -1.97
N LYS A 14 10.91 11.77 -1.66
CA LYS A 14 12.13 11.11 -2.18
C LYS A 14 12.24 9.66 -1.71
N HIS A 15 11.94 9.42 -0.43
CA HIS A 15 11.93 8.08 0.14
C HIS A 15 10.88 7.19 -0.54
N ASP A 16 9.64 7.66 -0.63
CA ASP A 16 8.53 6.91 -1.24
C ASP A 16 8.78 6.62 -2.73
N LEU A 17 9.35 7.59 -3.45
CA LEU A 17 9.75 7.42 -4.84
C LEU A 17 10.83 6.34 -4.99
N LYS A 18 11.80 6.29 -4.07
CA LYS A 18 12.85 5.26 -4.07
C LYS A 18 12.25 3.87 -3.82
N ASP A 19 11.32 3.77 -2.88
CA ASP A 19 10.65 2.51 -2.54
C ASP A 19 9.79 1.99 -3.69
N ILE A 20 8.97 2.83 -4.31
CA ILE A 20 8.14 2.40 -5.45
C ILE A 20 9.02 2.02 -6.65
N THR A 21 10.10 2.76 -6.90
CA THR A 21 11.07 2.44 -7.96
C THR A 21 11.72 1.07 -7.72
N LYS A 22 12.10 0.78 -6.48
CA LYS A 22 12.66 -0.53 -6.10
C LYS A 22 11.66 -1.66 -6.30
N LYS A 23 10.35 -1.45 -6.07
CA LYS A 23 9.32 -2.45 -6.38
C LYS A 23 9.16 -2.64 -7.89
N THR A 24 9.08 -1.56 -8.65
CA THR A 24 8.93 -1.59 -10.11
C THR A 24 10.13 -2.24 -10.81
N ILE A 25 11.35 -2.12 -10.27
CA ILE A 25 12.55 -2.70 -10.90
C ILE A 25 12.52 -4.23 -10.95
N THR A 26 11.74 -4.89 -10.09
CA THR A 26 11.58 -6.35 -10.11
C THR A 26 10.94 -6.82 -11.41
N TYR A 27 10.16 -5.95 -12.06
CA TYR A 27 9.50 -6.18 -13.35
C TYR A 27 10.30 -5.65 -14.55
N LYS A 28 11.62 -5.45 -14.38
CA LYS A 28 12.49 -4.87 -15.41
C LYS A 28 12.42 -5.57 -16.76
N GLN A 29 12.33 -6.90 -16.77
CA GLN A 29 12.22 -7.64 -18.01
C GLN A 29 10.90 -7.35 -18.74
N ALA A 30 9.79 -7.23 -17.99
CA ALA A 30 8.46 -6.97 -18.55
C ALA A 30 8.36 -5.58 -19.20
N TYR A 31 8.75 -4.51 -18.50
CA TYR A 31 8.68 -3.18 -19.11
C TYR A 31 9.76 -2.95 -20.17
N LYS A 32 10.89 -3.67 -20.14
CA LYS A 32 11.90 -3.53 -21.20
C LYS A 32 11.47 -4.19 -22.51
N ALA A 33 10.61 -5.18 -22.44
CA ALA A 33 10.06 -5.88 -23.59
C ALA A 33 8.82 -5.19 -24.19
N SER A 34 8.34 -4.09 -23.60
CA SER A 34 7.17 -3.37 -24.10
C SER A 34 7.55 -2.29 -25.12
N ASP A 35 6.61 -1.96 -25.99
CA ASP A 35 6.77 -0.92 -27.01
C ASP A 35 7.02 0.47 -26.40
N ASN A 36 6.54 0.70 -25.17
CA ASN A 36 6.78 1.93 -24.42
C ASN A 36 7.21 1.61 -22.97
N PRO A 37 8.53 1.42 -22.73
CA PRO A 37 9.04 1.05 -21.42
C PRO A 37 8.71 2.05 -20.31
N ALA A 38 8.71 3.34 -20.61
CA ALA A 38 8.41 4.39 -19.64
C ALA A 38 6.94 4.31 -19.18
N MET A 39 6.01 4.18 -20.13
CA MET A 39 4.60 4.02 -19.81
C MET A 39 4.33 2.71 -19.06
N SER A 40 4.97 1.61 -19.46
CA SER A 40 4.84 0.33 -18.76
C SER A 40 5.38 0.39 -17.33
N GLN A 41 6.48 1.10 -17.08
CA GLN A 41 6.97 1.33 -15.71
C GLN A 41 5.96 2.06 -14.84
N ILE A 42 5.26 3.06 -15.39
CA ILE A 42 4.21 3.80 -14.69
C ILE A 42 3.05 2.85 -14.35
N TRP A 43 2.59 2.04 -15.31
CA TRP A 43 1.54 1.05 -15.06
C TRP A 43 1.91 0.04 -13.98
N ILE A 44 3.15 -0.46 -13.99
CA ILE A 44 3.64 -1.37 -12.95
C ILE A 44 3.64 -0.68 -11.58
N ALA A 45 4.09 0.58 -11.51
CA ALA A 45 4.05 1.34 -10.26
C ALA A 45 2.60 1.51 -9.75
N LEU A 46 1.64 1.78 -10.64
CA LEU A 46 0.21 1.86 -10.29
C LEU A 46 -0.33 0.52 -9.76
N VAL A 47 0.08 -0.61 -10.34
CA VAL A 47 -0.28 -1.95 -9.83
C VAL A 47 0.27 -2.18 -8.43
N GLU A 48 1.52 -1.80 -8.16
CA GLU A 48 2.12 -1.92 -6.81
C GLU A 48 1.41 -1.04 -5.77
N ILE A 49 1.00 0.17 -6.16
CA ILE A 49 0.20 1.06 -5.30
C ILE A 49 -1.17 0.43 -5.03
N SER A 50 -1.87 -0.03 -6.07
CA SER A 50 -3.18 -0.70 -5.94
C SER A 50 -3.10 -1.93 -5.03
N ARG A 51 -2.04 -2.75 -5.15
CA ARG A 51 -1.81 -3.90 -4.27
C ARG A 51 -1.60 -3.48 -2.82
N SER A 52 -0.86 -2.39 -2.60
CA SER A 52 -0.61 -1.85 -1.27
C SER A 52 -1.91 -1.34 -0.62
N LEU A 53 -2.77 -0.65 -1.37
CA LEU A 53 -4.10 -0.21 -0.90
C LEU A 53 -4.98 -1.40 -0.53
N LYS A 54 -5.10 -2.40 -1.40
CA LYS A 54 -5.88 -3.63 -1.11
C LYS A 54 -5.39 -4.37 0.13
N ASN A 55 -4.08 -4.37 0.37
CA ASN A 55 -3.52 -4.98 1.57
C ASN A 55 -3.86 -4.17 2.84
N LEU A 56 -3.90 -2.84 2.74
CA LEU A 56 -4.35 -1.98 3.84
C LEU A 56 -5.85 -2.18 4.13
N GLU A 57 -6.68 -2.20 3.10
CA GLU A 57 -8.13 -2.49 3.21
C GLU A 57 -8.36 -3.82 3.94
N LYS A 58 -7.70 -4.90 3.52
CA LYS A 58 -7.80 -6.21 4.19
C LYS A 58 -7.37 -6.19 5.66
N ARG A 59 -6.33 -5.41 5.98
CA ARG A 59 -5.86 -5.26 7.37
C ARG A 59 -6.89 -4.51 8.21
N ILE A 60 -7.48 -3.44 7.66
CA ILE A 60 -8.56 -2.69 8.32
C ILE A 60 -9.76 -3.60 8.55
N GLU A 61 -10.25 -4.31 7.53
CA GLU A 61 -11.35 -5.27 7.68
C GLU A 61 -11.08 -6.33 8.75
N SER A 62 -9.83 -6.79 8.85
CA SER A 62 -9.43 -7.77 9.86
C SER A 62 -9.47 -7.19 11.27
N MET A 63 -9.01 -5.94 11.45
CA MET A 63 -9.09 -5.23 12.71
C MET A 63 -10.54 -4.95 13.13
N GLU A 64 -11.39 -4.55 12.19
CA GLU A 64 -12.82 -4.33 12.42
C GLU A 64 -13.53 -5.62 12.87
N LYS A 65 -13.22 -6.75 12.20
CA LYS A 65 -13.76 -8.07 12.59
C LYS A 65 -13.32 -8.49 13.99
N LEU A 66 -12.07 -8.21 14.38
CA LEU A 66 -11.59 -8.50 15.73
C LEU A 66 -12.30 -7.61 16.76
N HIS A 67 -12.39 -6.30 16.50
CA HIS A 67 -13.06 -5.36 17.38
C HIS A 67 -14.55 -5.69 17.58
N PHE A 68 -15.24 -6.12 16.52
CA PHE A 68 -16.63 -6.56 16.61
C PHE A 68 -16.80 -7.82 17.47
N LYS A 69 -15.88 -8.79 17.36
CA LYS A 69 -15.87 -9.99 18.20
C LYS A 69 -15.63 -9.65 19.67
N ASP A 70 -14.71 -8.74 19.96
CA ASP A 70 -14.37 -8.32 21.31
C ASP A 70 -15.55 -7.61 21.99
N ARG A 71 -16.27 -6.73 21.27
CA ARG A 71 -17.51 -6.11 21.80
C ARG A 71 -18.57 -7.15 22.12
N LYS A 72 -18.87 -8.06 21.17
CA LYS A 72 -19.90 -9.09 21.39
C LYS A 72 -19.58 -9.98 22.60
N LYS A 73 -18.30 -10.31 22.82
CA LYS A 73 -17.86 -11.06 24.01
C LYS A 73 -18.04 -10.25 25.30
N SER A 74 -17.67 -8.97 25.28
CA SER A 74 -17.87 -8.06 26.41
C SER A 74 -19.35 -7.92 26.79
N ASP A 75 -20.24 -7.83 25.81
CA ASP A 75 -21.67 -7.69 26.07
C ASP A 75 -22.26 -8.96 26.70
N ILE A 76 -21.88 -10.15 26.19
CA ILE A 76 -22.28 -11.44 26.79
C ILE A 76 -21.80 -11.58 28.24
N LEU A 77 -20.56 -11.14 28.54
CA LEU A 77 -20.03 -11.22 29.90
C LEU A 77 -20.79 -10.30 30.87
N LYS A 78 -21.16 -9.09 30.43
CA LYS A 78 -22.00 -8.18 31.22
C LYS A 78 -23.39 -8.76 31.48
N ASP A 79 -23.97 -9.44 30.50
CA ASP A 79 -25.27 -10.09 30.68
C ASP A 79 -25.20 -11.24 31.70
N LEU A 80 -24.09 -11.97 31.75
CA LEU A 80 -23.86 -13.05 32.73
C LEU A 80 -23.54 -12.55 34.14
N GLU A 81 -22.93 -11.38 34.30
CA GLU A 81 -22.65 -10.77 35.61
C GLU A 81 -23.91 -10.17 36.27
N ASN A 82 -24.98 -9.97 35.50
CA ASN A 82 -26.26 -9.40 35.97
C ASN A 82 -27.32 -10.46 36.34
N TRP A 83 -26.97 -11.75 36.38
CA TRP A 83 -27.81 -12.87 36.84
C TRP A 83 -27.28 -13.44 38.16
#